data_AF-A0A5E4K516-F1
#
_entry.id   AF-A0A5E4K516-F1
#
_cell.length_a   1.000
_cell.length_b   1.000
_cell.length_c   1.000
_cell.angle_alpha   90.00
_cell.angle_beta   90.00
_cell.angle_gamma   90.00
#
_symmetry.space_group_name_H-M   'P 1'
#
loop_
_entity.id
_entity.type
_entity.pdbx_description
1 polymer ?
#
loop_
_entity_poly.entity_id
_entity_poly.type
_entity_poly.pdbx_seq_one_letter_code
_entity_poly.pdbx_strand_id
1 'polypeptide(L)'
;MEQILIREDNFDRARKLIKENSEKDIIFSSDDEETARKVLEKENIKMLLLNQAGRKDFQKQRNSGFNHVLAKLAKKKNIIIGINFDEIIEAEEKEKLKILARIKQNIKICNKNKLKMKFIIQNPKNKRNILGLKSLALILGMPTDMIKDL
;
A
#
# COMPACT_ATOMS: atom_id res chain seq x y z
N MET A 1 -10.55 8.22 15.72
CA MET A 1 -9.43 9.01 15.15
C MET A 1 -9.74 9.19 13.67
N GLU A 2 -9.76 10.44 13.20
CA GLU A 2 -9.95 10.71 11.77
C GLU A 2 -8.74 10.21 10.97
N GLN A 3 -9.02 9.51 9.87
CA GLN A 3 -8.01 9.09 8.90
C GLN A 3 -8.10 10.01 7.69
N ILE A 4 -6.95 10.45 7.17
CA ILE A 4 -6.87 11.26 5.96
C ILE A 4 -6.04 10.54 4.91
N LEU A 5 -6.57 10.46 3.69
CA LEU A 5 -5.84 9.99 2.53
C LEU A 5 -5.23 11.18 1.79
N ILE A 6 -3.90 11.19 1.67
CA ILE A 6 -3.15 12.18 0.92
C ILE A 6 -2.56 11.49 -0.30
N ARG A 7 -3.00 11.89 -1.50
CA ARG A 7 -2.42 11.45 -2.77
C ARG A 7 -1.68 12.60 -3.41
N GLU A 8 -0.36 12.52 -3.46
CA GLU A 8 0.48 13.54 -4.09
C GLU A 8 1.78 12.95 -4.63
N ASP A 9 2.19 13.41 -5.81
CA ASP A 9 3.45 12.98 -6.46
C ASP A 9 4.58 14.00 -6.29
N ASN A 10 4.26 15.20 -5.80
CA ASN A 10 5.27 16.21 -5.47
C ASN A 10 5.59 16.18 -3.97
N PHE A 11 6.86 15.94 -3.62
CA PHE A 11 7.32 15.86 -2.25
C PHE A 11 7.02 17.12 -1.40
N ASP A 12 7.22 18.33 -1.95
CA ASP A 12 7.04 19.56 -1.17
C ASP A 12 5.57 19.80 -0.82
N ARG A 13 4.67 19.48 -1.77
CA ARG A 13 3.22 19.53 -1.54
C ARG A 13 2.78 18.46 -0.56
N ALA A 14 3.22 17.21 -0.76
CA ALA A 14 2.94 16.10 0.15
C ALA A 14 3.37 16.45 1.58
N ARG A 15 4.57 17.02 1.75
CA ARG A 15 5.10 17.46 3.04
C ARG A 15 4.24 18.53 3.69
N LYS A 16 3.78 19.52 2.93
CA LYS A 16 2.90 20.58 3.45
C LYS A 16 1.60 19.99 3.99
N LEU A 17 0.94 19.15 3.20
CA LEU A 17 -0.32 18.48 3.57
C LEU A 17 -0.15 17.56 4.79
N ILE A 18 0.96 16.83 4.88
CA ILE A 18 1.27 15.95 6.02
C ILE A 18 1.44 16.78 7.30
N LYS A 19 2.12 17.92 7.23
CA LYS A 19 2.32 18.79 8.40
C LYS A 19 1.03 19.45 8.88
N GLU A 20 0.20 19.92 7.94
CA GLU A 20 -1.11 20.52 8.22
C GLU A 20 -2.06 19.53 8.91
N ASN A 21 -1.89 18.22 8.66
CA ASN A 21 -2.74 17.16 9.21
C ASN A 21 -2.02 16.26 10.23
N SER A 22 -1.01 16.80 10.92
CA SER A 22 -0.16 16.04 11.85
C SER A 22 -0.89 15.42 13.04
N GLU A 23 -2.09 15.90 13.37
CA GLU A 23 -2.95 15.35 14.44
C GLU A 23 -3.77 14.12 14.00
N LYS A 24 -3.81 13.79 12.69
CA LYS A 24 -4.63 12.72 12.12
C LYS A 24 -3.81 11.51 11.73
N ASP A 25 -4.49 10.37 11.55
CA ASP A 25 -3.87 9.17 11.00
C ASP A 25 -3.68 9.33 9.48
N ILE A 26 -2.44 9.58 9.05
CA ILE A 26 -2.14 9.83 7.64
C ILE A 26 -1.91 8.53 6.86
N ILE A 27 -2.71 8.35 5.80
CA ILE A 27 -2.51 7.36 4.75
C ILE A 27 -1.96 8.11 3.53
N PHE A 28 -0.73 7.81 3.13
CA PHE A 28 -0.08 8.46 1.99
C PHE A 28 -0.06 7.54 0.77
N SER A 29 -0.34 8.09 -0.41
CA SER A 29 -0.28 7.38 -1.70
C SER A 29 0.47 8.24 -2.71
N SER A 30 1.35 7.63 -3.49
CA SER A 30 2.01 8.28 -4.64
C SER A 30 2.32 7.25 -5.71
N ASP A 31 2.21 7.69 -6.97
CA ASP A 31 2.59 6.87 -8.11
C ASP A 31 4.10 7.02 -8.41
N ASP A 32 4.74 8.08 -7.91
CA ASP A 32 6.18 8.31 -7.99
C ASP A 32 6.97 7.63 -6.85
N GLU A 33 7.95 6.81 -7.22
CA GLU A 33 8.77 6.04 -6.27
C GLU A 33 9.72 6.93 -5.46
N GLU A 34 10.19 8.03 -6.04
CA GLU A 34 11.14 8.93 -5.37
C GLU A 34 10.44 9.73 -4.27
N THR A 35 9.27 10.28 -4.56
CA THR A 35 8.41 10.96 -3.59
C THR A 35 7.99 10.01 -2.48
N ALA A 36 7.53 8.78 -2.80
CA ALA A 36 7.20 7.78 -1.79
C ALA A 36 8.40 7.49 -0.87
N ARG A 37 9.61 7.38 -1.43
CA ARG A 37 10.84 7.18 -0.65
C ARG A 37 11.12 8.36 0.28
N LYS A 38 11.07 9.59 -0.24
CA LYS A 38 11.35 10.81 0.55
C LYS A 38 10.33 10.99 1.67
N VAL A 39 9.05 10.71 1.42
CA VAL A 39 7.99 10.77 2.43
C VAL A 39 8.22 9.71 3.51
N LEU A 40 8.46 8.45 3.14
CA LEU A 40 8.81 7.40 4.09
C LEU A 40 10.05 7.77 4.92
N GLU A 41 11.04 8.44 4.35
CA GLU A 41 12.28 8.79 5.03
C GLU A 41 12.16 10.00 5.96
N LYS A 42 11.44 11.05 5.55
CA LYS A 42 11.44 12.35 6.25
C LYS A 42 10.20 12.61 7.09
N GLU A 43 9.05 12.07 6.71
CA GLU A 43 7.77 12.42 7.31
C GLU A 43 7.24 11.31 8.23
N ASN A 44 6.26 11.66 9.08
CA ASN A 44 5.60 10.73 10.00
C ASN A 44 4.23 10.36 9.44
N ILE A 45 4.15 9.23 8.72
CA ILE A 45 2.91 8.68 8.20
C ILE A 45 2.59 7.38 8.91
N LYS A 46 1.30 7.06 9.05
CA LYS A 46 0.88 5.79 9.65
C LYS A 46 0.90 4.65 8.64
N MET A 47 0.50 4.96 7.41
CA MET A 47 0.34 3.96 6.36
C MET A 47 0.78 4.50 4.99
N LEU A 48 1.45 3.65 4.22
CA LEU A 48 1.72 3.87 2.80
C LEU A 48 0.75 3.02 1.96
N LEU A 49 -0.17 3.64 1.24
CA LEU A 49 -1.06 2.99 0.31
C LEU A 49 -0.36 2.77 -1.03
N LEU A 50 -0.35 1.51 -1.49
CA LEU A 50 0.24 1.12 -2.76
C LEU A 50 -0.83 0.95 -3.84
N ASN A 51 -0.76 1.81 -4.85
CA ASN A 51 -1.52 1.67 -6.10
C ASN A 51 -0.73 0.81 -7.10
N GLN A 52 -1.42 -0.11 -7.76
CA GLN A 52 -0.84 -1.11 -8.66
C GLN A 52 -1.36 -0.99 -10.10
N ALA A 53 -2.51 -0.36 -10.29
CA ALA A 53 -3.06 -0.11 -11.62
C ALA A 53 -2.14 0.76 -12.49
N GLY A 54 -2.09 0.50 -13.79
CA GLY A 54 -1.45 1.38 -14.78
C GLY A 54 0.09 1.39 -14.77
N ARG A 55 0.74 0.70 -13.82
CA ARG A 55 2.20 0.58 -13.81
C ARG A 55 2.69 -0.28 -14.99
N LYS A 56 3.83 0.08 -15.58
CA LYS A 56 4.49 -0.69 -16.64
C LYS A 56 5.59 -1.57 -16.04
N ASP A 57 5.54 -2.87 -16.31
CA ASP A 57 6.56 -3.81 -15.84
C ASP A 57 7.89 -3.57 -16.54
N PHE A 58 8.98 -3.87 -15.83
CA PHE A 58 10.32 -3.88 -16.41
C PHE A 58 10.52 -5.19 -17.19
N GLN A 59 11.51 -5.22 -18.08
CA GLN A 59 11.78 -6.38 -18.93
C GLN A 59 12.04 -7.68 -18.15
N LYS A 60 12.62 -7.60 -16.94
CA LYS A 60 13.01 -8.76 -16.12
C LYS A 60 12.17 -8.95 -14.85
N GLN A 61 11.34 -7.97 -14.48
CA GLN A 61 10.61 -7.99 -13.21
C GLN A 61 9.36 -7.13 -13.26
N ARG A 62 8.37 -7.48 -12.44
CA ARG A 62 7.16 -6.66 -12.32
C ARG A 62 7.47 -5.38 -11.56
N ASN A 63 6.91 -4.28 -12.03
CA ASN A 63 7.01 -3.00 -11.35
C ASN A 63 5.80 -2.81 -10.46
N SER A 64 5.97 -3.00 -9.15
CA SER A 64 4.92 -2.76 -8.15
C SER A 64 5.08 -1.43 -7.40
N GLY A 65 6.09 -0.62 -7.74
CA GLY A 65 6.46 0.58 -6.99
C GLY A 65 6.96 0.32 -5.57
N PHE A 66 7.12 -0.95 -5.17
CA PHE A 66 7.52 -1.34 -3.84
C PHE A 66 8.68 -2.33 -3.87
N ASN A 67 9.77 -1.97 -3.20
CA ASN A 67 11.01 -2.73 -3.22
C ASN A 67 11.56 -2.97 -1.81
N HIS A 68 12.66 -3.71 -1.72
CA HIS A 68 13.29 -4.03 -0.44
C HIS A 68 13.82 -2.80 0.32
N VAL A 69 14.16 -1.71 -0.37
CA VAL A 69 14.63 -0.47 0.27
C VAL A 69 13.47 0.22 0.98
N LEU A 70 12.35 0.42 0.27
CA LEU A 70 11.12 0.99 0.85
C LEU A 70 10.61 0.14 2.01
N ALA A 71 10.69 -1.19 1.89
CA ALA A 71 10.28 -2.09 2.96
C ALA A 71 11.14 -1.92 4.24
N LYS A 72 12.47 -1.76 4.09
CA LYS A 72 13.35 -1.49 5.24
C LYS A 72 13.05 -0.14 5.90
N LEU A 73 12.81 0.90 5.10
CA LEU A 73 12.44 2.23 5.60
C LEU A 73 11.10 2.18 6.35
N ALA A 74 10.09 1.55 5.76
CA ALA A 74 8.79 1.34 6.40
C ALA A 74 8.93 0.58 7.72
N LYS A 75 9.80 -0.44 7.77
CA LYS A 75 10.01 -1.22 9.00
C LYS A 75 10.67 -0.38 10.10
N LYS A 76 11.69 0.42 9.73
CA LYS A 76 12.41 1.31 10.67
C LYS A 76 11.47 2.32 11.32
N LYS A 77 10.47 2.81 10.59
CA LYS A 77 9.46 3.76 11.08
C LYS A 77 8.15 3.14 11.54
N ASN A 78 8.04 1.81 11.56
CA ASN A 78 6.83 1.09 11.92
C ASN A 78 5.58 1.49 11.08
N ILE A 79 5.78 1.75 9.79
CA ILE A 79 4.73 2.15 8.85
C ILE A 79 4.01 0.92 8.33
N ILE A 80 2.68 0.98 8.29
CA ILE A 80 1.83 -0.09 7.74
C ILE A 80 1.77 0.04 6.21
N ILE A 81 1.78 -1.08 5.48
CA ILE A 81 1.61 -1.06 4.03
C ILE A 81 0.13 -1.31 3.68
N GLY A 82 -0.49 -0.34 3.03
CA GLY A 82 -1.86 -0.42 2.51
C GLY A 82 -1.88 -1.01 1.10
N ILE A 83 -2.84 -1.89 0.82
CA ILE A 83 -3.17 -2.35 -0.53
C ILE A 83 -4.51 -1.72 -0.91
N ASN A 84 -4.53 -1.01 -2.04
CA ASN A 84 -5.77 -0.44 -2.57
C ASN A 84 -6.66 -1.57 -3.11
N PHE A 85 -7.75 -1.88 -2.41
CA PHE A 85 -8.66 -2.96 -2.77
C PHE A 85 -9.60 -2.59 -3.92
N ASP A 86 -9.94 -1.31 -4.06
CA ASP A 86 -10.84 -0.84 -5.11
C ASP A 86 -10.27 -1.14 -6.50
N GLU A 87 -8.95 -1.01 -6.67
CA GLU A 87 -8.26 -1.38 -7.91
C GLU A 87 -8.46 -2.86 -8.28
N ILE A 88 -8.56 -3.75 -7.30
CA ILE A 88 -8.76 -5.19 -7.56
C ILE A 88 -10.19 -5.44 -8.06
N ILE A 89 -11.16 -4.73 -7.51
CA ILE A 89 -12.58 -4.92 -7.84
C ILE A 89 -12.90 -4.29 -9.20
N GLU A 90 -12.46 -3.06 -9.40
CA GLU A 90 -12.83 -2.22 -10.55
C GLU A 90 -11.98 -2.50 -11.80
N ALA A 91 -10.82 -3.14 -11.67
CA ALA A 91 -9.98 -3.47 -12.82
C ALA A 91 -10.63 -4.51 -13.75
N GLU A 92 -10.40 -4.32 -15.05
CA GLU A 92 -10.70 -5.32 -16.09
C GLU A 92 -9.83 -6.57 -15.94
N GLU A 93 -10.24 -7.68 -16.53
CA GLU A 93 -9.65 -9.01 -16.34
C GLU A 93 -8.12 -9.04 -16.50
N LYS A 94 -7.58 -8.51 -17.61
CA LYS A 94 -6.13 -8.51 -17.86
C LYS A 94 -5.35 -7.66 -16.86
N GLU A 95 -5.89 -6.52 -16.47
CA GLU A 95 -5.23 -5.62 -15.52
C GLU A 95 -5.33 -6.16 -14.09
N LYS A 96 -6.46 -6.77 -13.74
CA LYS A 96 -6.70 -7.46 -12.47
C LYS A 96 -5.66 -8.55 -12.23
N LEU A 97 -5.36 -9.36 -13.24
CA LEU A 97 -4.31 -10.38 -13.16
C LEU A 97 -2.94 -9.77 -12.82
N LYS A 98 -2.58 -8.65 -13.45
CA LYS A 98 -1.32 -7.94 -13.15
C LYS A 98 -1.30 -7.36 -11.74
N ILE A 99 -2.38 -6.72 -11.32
CA ILE A 99 -2.54 -6.16 -9.97
C ILE A 99 -2.36 -7.25 -8.93
N LEU A 100 -3.07 -8.38 -9.05
CA LEU A 100 -2.94 -9.51 -8.14
C LEU A 100 -1.52 -10.07 -8.11
N ALA A 101 -0.86 -10.17 -9.27
CA ALA A 101 0.51 -10.65 -9.40
C ALA A 101 1.52 -9.72 -8.69
N ARG A 102 1.29 -8.40 -8.73
CA ARG A 102 2.09 -7.39 -8.01
C ARG A 102 1.81 -7.41 -6.50
N ILE A 103 0.55 -7.58 -6.10
CA ILE A 103 0.19 -7.72 -4.69
C ILE A 103 0.88 -8.94 -4.07
N LYS A 104 0.87 -10.11 -4.73
CA LYS A 104 1.60 -11.30 -4.27
C LYS A 104 3.09 -11.02 -4.06
N GLN A 105 3.71 -10.26 -4.96
CA GLN A 105 5.10 -9.83 -4.82
C GLN A 105 5.30 -8.91 -3.61
N ASN A 106 4.43 -7.92 -3.43
CA ASN A 106 4.49 -7.00 -2.29
C ASN A 106 4.31 -7.73 -0.96
N ILE A 107 3.42 -8.71 -0.89
CA ILE A 107 3.23 -9.58 0.29
C ILE A 107 4.52 -10.34 0.61
N LYS A 108 5.19 -10.93 -0.40
CA LYS A 108 6.46 -11.62 -0.20
C LYS A 108 7.54 -10.69 0.36
N ILE A 109 7.63 -9.46 -0.17
CA ILE A 109 8.58 -8.45 0.32
C ILE A 109 8.25 -8.03 1.75
N CYS A 110 6.96 -7.80 2.06
CA CYS A 110 6.51 -7.41 3.39
C CYS A 110 6.73 -8.51 4.43
N ASN A 111 6.41 -9.75 4.08
CA ASN A 111 6.63 -10.92 4.95
C ASN A 111 8.12 -11.07 5.29
N LYS A 112 9.01 -10.98 4.29
CA LYS A 112 10.47 -11.02 4.52
C LYS A 112 10.97 -9.94 5.49
N ASN A 113 10.33 -8.77 5.50
CA ASN A 113 10.70 -7.65 6.38
C ASN A 113 9.82 -7.56 7.65
N LYS A 114 8.93 -8.53 7.89
CA LYS A 114 7.98 -8.55 9.02
C LYS A 114 7.18 -7.24 9.12
N LEU A 115 6.71 -6.73 7.99
CA LEU A 115 5.85 -5.55 7.89
C LEU A 115 4.39 -5.92 8.07
N LYS A 116 3.59 -5.01 8.64
CA LYS A 116 2.14 -5.15 8.69
C LYS A 116 1.54 -4.70 7.35
N MET A 117 0.56 -5.44 6.84
CA MET A 117 -0.22 -5.06 5.66
C MET A 117 -1.70 -4.97 5.98
N LYS A 118 -2.42 -4.05 5.31
CA LYS A 118 -3.89 -3.93 5.41
C LYS A 118 -4.49 -3.62 4.04
N PHE A 119 -5.70 -4.12 3.79
CA PHE A 119 -6.50 -3.67 2.64
C PHE A 119 -7.19 -2.36 2.99
N ILE A 120 -7.14 -1.40 2.07
CA ILE A 120 -7.86 -0.13 2.16
C ILE A 120 -8.92 -0.10 1.08
N ILE A 121 -10.15 0.21 1.50
CA ILE A 121 -11.33 0.34 0.66
C ILE A 121 -11.79 1.80 0.78
N GLN A 122 -11.68 2.54 -0.30
CA GLN A 122 -12.10 3.94 -0.39
C GLN A 122 -13.55 4.01 -0.85
N ASN A 123 -13.94 3.17 -1.82
CA ASN A 123 -15.29 3.17 -2.36
C ASN A 123 -16.26 2.38 -1.45
N PRO A 124 -17.31 3.03 -0.89
CA PRO A 124 -18.27 2.36 -0.02
C PRO A 124 -18.97 1.15 -0.66
N LYS A 125 -19.14 1.14 -1.99
CA LYS A 125 -19.77 0.04 -2.74
C LYS A 125 -18.92 -1.23 -2.74
N ASN A 126 -17.60 -1.07 -2.60
CA ASN A 126 -16.64 -2.16 -2.60
C ASN A 126 -16.36 -2.71 -1.21
N LYS A 127 -17.08 -2.23 -0.18
CA LYS A 127 -17.00 -2.81 1.17
C LYS A 127 -17.28 -4.31 1.11
N ARG A 128 -16.44 -5.07 1.81
CA ARG A 128 -16.55 -6.52 1.95
C ARG A 128 -16.43 -6.90 3.41
N ASN A 129 -17.00 -8.05 3.75
CA ASN A 129 -16.83 -8.62 5.08
C ASN A 129 -15.34 -8.90 5.34
N ILE A 130 -14.89 -8.65 6.57
CA ILE A 130 -13.56 -8.95 7.07
C ILE A 130 -13.18 -10.40 6.77
N LEU A 131 -14.08 -11.37 6.98
CA LEU A 131 -13.81 -12.78 6.69
C LEU A 131 -13.42 -13.00 5.22
N GLY A 132 -14.08 -12.34 4.27
CA GLY A 132 -13.76 -12.43 2.85
C GLY A 132 -12.38 -11.83 2.53
N LEU A 133 -12.05 -10.70 3.16
CA LEU A 133 -10.73 -10.07 3.02
C LEU A 133 -9.61 -10.95 3.60
N LYS A 134 -9.86 -11.63 4.73
CA LYS A 134 -8.93 -12.58 5.34
C LYS A 134 -8.70 -13.79 4.44
N SER A 135 -9.76 -14.36 3.87
CA SER A 135 -9.64 -15.46 2.90
C SER A 135 -8.85 -15.05 1.66
N LEU A 136 -9.10 -13.84 1.12
CA LEU A 136 -8.33 -13.33 -0.01
C LEU A 136 -6.85 -13.12 0.35
N ALA A 137 -6.56 -12.53 1.51
CA ALA A 137 -5.19 -12.35 2.00
C ALA A 137 -4.43 -13.68 2.05
N LEU A 138 -5.06 -14.74 2.58
CA LEU A 138 -4.48 -16.09 2.64
C LEU A 138 -4.18 -16.64 1.24
N ILE A 139 -5.13 -16.53 0.30
CA ILE A 139 -4.95 -16.97 -1.10
C ILE A 139 -3.80 -16.22 -1.80
N LEU A 140 -3.61 -14.95 -1.45
CA LEU A 140 -2.51 -14.13 -1.98
C LEU A 140 -1.16 -14.41 -1.30
N GLY A 141 -1.13 -15.26 -0.27
CA GLY A 141 0.08 -15.69 0.41
C GLY A 141 0.46 -14.84 1.63
N MET A 142 -0.48 -14.07 2.19
CA MET A 142 -0.23 -13.43 3.49
C MET A 142 -0.22 -14.49 4.59
N PRO A 143 0.77 -14.46 5.49
CA PRO A 143 0.82 -15.39 6.61
C PRO A 143 -0.25 -15.03 7.66
N THR A 144 -0.69 -16.03 8.43
CA THR A 144 -1.81 -15.88 9.38
C THR A 144 -1.56 -14.83 10.48
N ASP A 145 -0.31 -14.66 10.89
CA ASP A 145 0.12 -13.63 11.85
C ASP A 145 -0.14 -12.21 11.35
N MET A 146 0.07 -11.95 10.05
CA MET A 146 -0.21 -10.66 9.41
C MET A 146 -1.71 -10.35 9.32
N ILE A 147 -2.55 -11.39 9.31
CA ILE A 147 -4.00 -11.28 9.11
C ILE A 147 -4.76 -11.17 10.44
N LYS A 148 -4.14 -11.53 11.57
CA LYS A 148 -4.78 -11.44 12.90
C LYS A 148 -5.21 -10.01 13.24
N ASP A 149 -4.39 -9.03 12.87
CA ASP A 149 -4.59 -7.61 13.17
C ASP A 149 -5.44 -6.86 12.11
N LEU A 150 -6.05 -7.61 11.18
CA LEU A 150 -6.82 -7.10 10.04
C LEU A 150 -8.29 -6.91 10.40
#